data_AF-A0A2A2EZN5-F1
#
_entry.id   AF-A0A2A2EZN5-F1
#
_cell.length_a   1.000
_cell.length_b   1.000
_cell.length_c   1.000
_cell.angle_alpha   90.00
_cell.angle_beta   90.00
_cell.angle_gamma   90.00
#
_symmetry.space_group_name_H-M   'P 1'
#
loop_
_entity.id
_entity.type
_entity.pdbx_description
1 polymer ?
#
loop_
_entity_poly.entity_id
_entity_poly.type
_entity_poly.pdbx_seq_one_letter_code
_entity_poly.pdbx_strand_id
1 'polypeptide(L)'
;MIMDFFDKSDIQGSLRRIEELLDCGIFEPKNSSHVLMRAAFIELLISLRDLMYKTEKYSSRIAFKDDVPVGGRINDVSDLIKYVRDALCHPDSDNHYIEKGNMKATFNVAFGRAKLLKIGDFEQESLYDDDICFFFGSKGIYLRRHIIRAFEEAKGKLEPIVNC
;
A
#
# COMPACT_ATOMS: atom_id res chain seq x y z
N MET A 1 4.79 3.24 26.83
CA MET A 1 6.13 2.85 26.32
C MET A 1 6.83 4.14 25.90
N ILE A 2 8.07 4.37 26.31
CA ILE A 2 8.82 5.56 25.87
C ILE A 2 9.36 5.28 24.47
N MET A 3 9.08 6.16 23.52
CA MET A 3 9.59 6.08 22.15
C MET A 3 11.08 6.41 22.14
N ASP A 4 11.90 5.54 21.54
CA ASP A 4 13.33 5.81 21.41
C ASP A 4 13.62 6.84 20.30
N PHE A 5 14.83 7.41 20.34
CA PHE A 5 15.25 8.45 19.40
C PHE A 5 15.22 7.99 17.93
N PHE A 6 15.61 6.74 17.66
CA PHE A 6 15.67 6.21 16.30
C PHE A 6 14.28 6.03 15.74
N ASP A 7 13.36 5.44 16.52
CA ASP A 7 11.97 5.30 16.13
C ASP A 7 11.31 6.67 15.89
N LYS A 8 11.58 7.66 16.75
CA LYS A 8 11.10 9.04 16.56
C LYS A 8 11.59 9.64 15.24
N SER A 9 12.89 9.54 14.97
CA SER A 9 13.51 10.04 13.74
C SER A 9 12.96 9.35 12.49
N ASP A 10 12.83 8.03 12.53
CA ASP A 10 12.33 7.24 11.40
C ASP A 10 10.85 7.54 11.11
N ILE A 11 10.02 7.72 12.15
CA ILE A 11 8.61 8.11 11.98
C ILE A 11 8.53 9.47 11.30
N GLN A 12 9.28 10.47 11.78
CA GLN A 12 9.29 11.81 11.18
C GLN A 12 9.78 11.77 9.72
N GLY A 13 10.82 11.00 9.44
CA GLY A 13 11.33 10.80 8.09
C GLY A 13 10.31 10.13 7.17
N SER A 14 9.65 9.06 7.65
CA SER A 14 8.64 8.33 6.88
C SER A 14 7.40 9.15 6.61
N LEU A 15 6.93 9.92 7.60
CA LEU A 15 5.78 10.83 7.42
C LEU A 15 6.06 11.84 6.32
N ARG A 16 7.18 12.58 6.43
CA ARG A 16 7.58 13.57 5.42
C ARG A 16 7.77 12.93 4.05
N ARG A 17 8.40 11.76 3.98
CA ARG A 17 8.71 11.12 2.70
C ARG A 17 7.46 10.67 1.97
N ILE A 18 6.47 10.13 2.69
CA ILE A 18 5.20 9.74 2.09
C ILE A 18 4.45 10.97 1.56
N GLU A 19 4.43 12.07 2.31
CA GLU A 19 3.83 13.35 1.84
C GLU A 19 4.48 13.83 0.54
N GLU A 20 5.82 13.90 0.51
CA GLU A 20 6.56 14.29 -0.71
C GLU A 20 6.21 13.41 -1.92
N LEU A 21 6.11 12.09 -1.73
CA LEU A 21 5.78 11.14 -2.80
C LEU A 21 4.33 11.28 -3.27
N LEU A 22 3.39 11.56 -2.37
CA LEU A 22 1.98 11.79 -2.70
C LEU A 22 1.79 13.15 -3.40
N ASP A 23 2.50 14.19 -2.96
CA ASP A 23 2.32 15.57 -3.42
C ASP A 23 3.08 15.90 -4.71
N CYS A 24 4.12 15.12 -5.06
CA CYS A 24 4.92 15.39 -6.27
C CYS A 24 4.20 15.06 -7.60
N GLY A 25 2.96 14.57 -7.55
CA GLY A 25 2.13 14.31 -8.71
C GLY A 25 2.51 13.07 -9.53
N ILE A 26 3.46 12.25 -9.06
CA ILE A 26 3.87 11.03 -9.77
C ILE A 26 2.72 10.02 -9.95
N PHE A 27 1.73 10.06 -9.07
CA PHE A 27 0.53 9.22 -9.13
C PHE A 27 -0.63 9.86 -9.91
N GLU A 28 -0.43 10.96 -10.62
CA GLU A 28 -1.47 11.51 -11.50
C GLU A 28 -1.65 10.66 -12.77
N PRO A 29 -2.86 10.56 -13.36
CA PRO A 29 -3.11 9.77 -14.56
C PRO A 29 -2.19 10.08 -15.75
N LYS A 30 -1.79 11.35 -15.91
CA LYS A 30 -0.85 11.80 -16.94
C LYS A 30 0.54 11.17 -16.82
N ASN A 31 0.89 10.69 -15.63
CA ASN A 31 2.17 10.06 -15.29
C ASN A 31 2.06 8.51 -15.21
N SER A 32 0.96 7.92 -15.68
CA SER A 32 0.72 6.47 -15.66
C SER A 32 1.81 5.61 -16.32
N SER A 33 2.55 6.16 -17.28
CA SER A 33 3.67 5.50 -17.96
C SER A 33 5.05 6.04 -17.51
N HIS A 34 5.09 6.90 -16.50
CA HIS A 34 6.33 7.52 -16.05
C HIS A 34 7.25 6.47 -15.39
N VAL A 35 8.52 6.43 -15.79
CA VAL A 35 9.50 5.42 -15.35
C VAL A 35 9.67 5.39 -13.82
N LEU A 36 9.51 6.54 -13.16
CA LEU A 36 9.64 6.65 -11.70
C LEU A 36 8.39 6.22 -10.93
N MET A 37 7.26 5.97 -11.58
CA MET A 37 6.00 5.64 -10.87
C MET A 37 6.16 4.38 -10.01
N ARG A 38 6.76 3.33 -10.57
CA ARG A 38 6.99 2.08 -9.84
C ARG A 38 7.98 2.27 -8.69
N ALA A 39 9.05 3.02 -8.91
CA ALA A 39 10.05 3.31 -7.88
C ALA A 39 9.42 4.10 -6.71
N ALA A 40 8.64 5.14 -7.02
CA ALA A 40 7.91 5.93 -6.03
C ALA A 40 6.92 5.07 -5.23
N PHE A 41 6.19 4.16 -5.88
CA PHE A 41 5.25 3.27 -5.20
C PHE A 41 5.96 2.29 -4.24
N ILE A 42 7.10 1.75 -4.64
CA ILE A 42 7.91 0.86 -3.80
C ILE A 42 8.37 1.59 -2.54
N GLU A 43 8.95 2.78 -2.71
CA GLU A 43 9.43 3.59 -1.59
C GLU A 43 8.29 3.98 -0.64
N LEU A 44 7.16 4.42 -1.19
CA LEU A 44 5.96 4.76 -0.43
C LEU A 44 5.48 3.57 0.42
N LEU A 45 5.45 2.34 -0.12
CA LEU A 45 5.04 1.17 0.65
C LEU A 45 6.06 0.69 1.68
N ILE A 46 7.36 0.91 1.44
CA ILE A 46 8.39 0.64 2.45
C ILE A 46 8.16 1.55 3.65
N SER A 47 8.05 2.87 3.43
CA SER A 47 7.79 3.85 4.49
C SER A 47 6.45 3.60 5.18
N LEU A 48 5.38 3.36 4.42
CA LEU A 48 4.05 3.12 5.00
C LEU A 48 4.03 1.85 5.86
N ARG A 49 4.71 0.79 5.42
CA ARG A 49 4.78 -0.46 6.19
C ARG A 49 5.48 -0.25 7.53
N ASP A 50 6.56 0.52 7.56
CA ASP A 50 7.24 0.88 8.80
C ASP A 50 6.32 1.67 9.73
N LEU A 51 5.59 2.66 9.19
CA LEU A 51 4.59 3.41 9.96
C LEU A 51 3.49 2.51 10.52
N MET A 52 2.99 1.51 9.78
CA MET A 52 1.99 0.56 10.30
C MET A 52 2.52 -0.19 11.53
N TYR A 53 3.75 -0.68 11.45
CA TYR A 53 4.40 -1.38 12.55
C TYR A 53 4.60 -0.46 13.77
N LYS A 54 5.12 0.75 13.57
CA LYS A 54 5.37 1.71 14.64
C LYS A 54 4.07 2.26 15.25
N THR A 55 3.03 2.44 14.45
CA THR A 55 1.69 2.81 14.95
C THR A 55 1.13 1.74 15.87
N GLU A 56 1.27 0.46 15.53
CA GLU A 56 0.86 -0.65 16.40
C GLU A 56 1.71 -0.73 17.67
N LYS A 57 3.02 -0.48 17.58
CA LYS A 57 3.94 -0.46 18.73
C LYS A 57 3.64 0.65 19.74
N TYR A 58 3.32 1.86 19.26
CA TYR A 58 3.23 3.07 20.10
C TYR A 58 1.83 3.59 20.34
N SER A 59 0.84 3.14 19.58
CA SER A 59 -0.54 3.57 19.68
C SER A 59 -1.48 2.36 19.53
N SER A 60 -2.12 2.21 18.37
CA SER A 60 -3.06 1.14 18.09
C SER A 60 -2.99 0.75 16.62
N ARG A 61 -3.07 -0.55 16.34
CA ARG A 61 -3.09 -1.09 14.98
C ARG A 61 -4.14 -0.40 14.12
N ILE A 62 -3.79 -0.14 12.86
CA ILE A 62 -4.72 0.36 11.84
C ILE A 62 -5.34 -0.86 11.14
N ALA A 63 -6.61 -1.11 11.41
CA ALA A 63 -7.23 -2.40 11.13
C ALA A 63 -8.61 -2.32 10.42
N PHE A 64 -8.85 -1.24 9.65
CA PHE A 64 -10.07 -1.16 8.85
C PHE A 64 -10.11 -2.26 7.77
N LYS A 65 -11.34 -2.61 7.38
CA LYS A 65 -11.63 -3.72 6.44
C LYS A 65 -12.40 -3.29 5.21
N ASP A 66 -12.87 -2.04 5.16
CA ASP A 66 -13.57 -1.51 3.99
C ASP A 66 -12.67 -1.66 2.75
N ASP A 67 -13.20 -2.26 1.69
CA ASP A 67 -12.51 -2.52 0.42
C ASP A 67 -11.27 -3.44 0.49
N VAL A 68 -10.99 -4.03 1.66
CA VAL A 68 -9.87 -4.96 1.84
C VAL A 68 -10.27 -6.37 1.38
N PRO A 69 -9.49 -7.03 0.51
CA PRO A 69 -9.75 -8.40 0.05
C PRO A 69 -9.37 -9.44 1.12
N VAL A 70 -10.11 -9.43 2.23
CA VAL A 70 -9.89 -10.29 3.40
C VAL A 70 -9.91 -11.78 3.05
N GLY A 71 -9.04 -12.55 3.69
CA GLY A 71 -8.89 -13.98 3.49
C GLY A 71 -7.44 -14.45 3.47
N GLY A 72 -7.22 -15.71 3.84
CA GLY A 72 -5.88 -16.28 3.96
C GLY A 72 -5.05 -15.53 5.00
N ARG A 73 -4.00 -14.82 4.56
CA ARG A 73 -3.09 -14.05 5.43
C ARG A 73 -3.47 -12.57 5.58
N ILE A 74 -4.54 -12.11 4.94
CA ILE A 74 -4.99 -10.71 4.96
C ILE A 74 -6.24 -10.60 5.82
N ASN A 75 -6.12 -10.04 7.02
CA ASN A 75 -7.26 -9.83 7.92
C ASN A 75 -7.78 -8.38 7.90
N ASP A 76 -6.91 -7.44 7.55
CA ASP A 76 -7.16 -6.00 7.55
C ASP A 76 -6.18 -5.26 6.61
N VAL A 77 -6.30 -3.93 6.54
CA VAL A 77 -5.44 -3.10 5.68
C VAL A 77 -3.95 -3.19 6.03
N SER A 78 -3.58 -3.34 7.31
CA SER A 78 -2.18 -3.45 7.73
C SER A 78 -1.55 -4.75 7.20
N ASP A 79 -2.33 -5.84 7.15
CA ASP A 79 -1.92 -7.08 6.51
C ASP A 79 -1.88 -6.95 4.97
N LEU A 80 -2.80 -6.21 4.36
CA LEU A 80 -2.77 -5.95 2.91
C LEU A 80 -1.51 -5.17 2.51
N ILE A 81 -1.18 -4.09 3.24
CA ILE A 81 0.04 -3.29 3.01
C ILE A 81 1.28 -4.18 3.18
N LYS A 82 1.30 -5.06 4.19
CA LYS A 82 2.37 -6.06 4.35
C LYS A 82 2.50 -6.93 3.12
N TYR A 83 1.39 -7.53 2.70
CA TYR A 83 1.33 -8.48 1.61
C TYR A 83 1.87 -7.87 0.32
N VAL A 84 1.44 -6.64 0.00
CA VAL A 84 1.85 -5.93 -1.21
C VAL A 84 3.32 -5.52 -1.15
N ARG A 85 3.79 -4.97 -0.02
CA ARG A 85 5.21 -4.66 0.16
C ARG A 85 6.08 -5.90 -0.02
N ASP A 86 5.67 -7.01 0.60
CA ASP A 86 6.40 -8.28 0.49
C ASP A 86 6.41 -8.82 -0.95
N ALA A 87 5.34 -8.62 -1.74
CA ALA A 87 5.36 -8.92 -3.16
C ALA A 87 6.40 -8.06 -3.89
N LEU A 88 6.35 -6.74 -3.72
CA LEU A 88 7.25 -5.82 -4.42
C LEU A 88 8.73 -6.06 -4.16
N CYS A 89 9.10 -6.28 -2.89
CA CYS A 89 10.49 -6.38 -2.48
C CYS A 89 11.08 -7.78 -2.65
N HIS A 90 10.26 -8.81 -2.87
CA HIS A 90 10.72 -10.18 -3.06
C HIS A 90 10.22 -10.70 -4.42
N PRO A 91 11.06 -10.67 -5.47
CA PRO A 91 10.69 -11.11 -6.82
C PRO A 91 10.15 -12.54 -6.89
N ASP A 92 10.63 -13.42 -6.01
CA ASP A 92 10.21 -14.83 -5.91
C ASP A 92 9.02 -15.05 -4.97
N SER A 93 8.40 -13.98 -4.45
CA SER A 93 7.25 -14.11 -3.56
C SER A 93 6.08 -14.80 -4.24
N ASP A 94 5.43 -15.72 -3.52
CA ASP A 94 4.16 -16.32 -3.94
C ASP A 94 3.04 -15.28 -4.09
N ASN A 95 3.22 -14.06 -3.56
CA ASN A 95 2.24 -12.99 -3.62
C ASN A 95 2.04 -12.38 -5.03
N HIS A 96 2.90 -12.72 -5.99
CA HIS A 96 2.73 -12.29 -7.39
C HIS A 96 1.75 -13.15 -8.18
N TYR A 97 1.38 -14.33 -7.68
CA TYR A 97 0.61 -15.29 -8.46
C TYR A 97 -0.89 -15.03 -8.39
N ILE A 98 -1.51 -15.02 -9.56
CA ILE A 98 -2.96 -15.19 -9.72
C ILE A 98 -3.30 -16.67 -9.58
N GLU A 99 -2.51 -17.52 -10.26
CA GLU A 99 -2.55 -18.97 -10.18
C GLU A 99 -1.11 -19.48 -10.03
N LYS A 100 -0.84 -20.22 -8.96
CA LYS A 100 0.52 -20.63 -8.60
C LYS A 100 1.14 -21.48 -9.71
N GLY A 101 2.29 -21.04 -10.23
CA GLY A 101 3.04 -21.75 -11.28
C GLY A 101 2.52 -21.52 -12.71
N ASN A 102 1.43 -20.77 -12.90
CA ASN A 102 0.86 -20.50 -14.22
C ASN A 102 0.86 -19.01 -14.56
N MET A 103 0.34 -18.17 -13.66
CA MET A 103 0.04 -16.77 -13.97
C MET A 103 0.48 -15.80 -12.87
N LYS A 104 1.16 -14.73 -13.27
CA LYS A 104 1.61 -13.65 -12.38
C LYS A 104 1.02 -12.31 -12.80
N ALA A 105 0.66 -11.50 -11.81
CA ALA A 105 0.49 -10.06 -11.95
C ALA A 105 1.52 -9.39 -11.04
N THR A 106 2.58 -8.88 -11.65
CA THR A 106 3.68 -8.20 -10.96
C THR A 106 3.60 -6.73 -11.32
N PHE A 107 2.80 -5.98 -10.57
CA PHE A 107 2.59 -4.53 -10.74
C PHE A 107 1.66 -4.16 -11.91
N ASN A 108 0.43 -4.70 -11.94
CA ASN A 108 -0.58 -4.17 -12.84
C ASN A 108 -1.24 -2.94 -12.20
N VAL A 109 -1.56 -1.92 -13.00
CA VAL A 109 -2.15 -0.67 -12.49
C VAL A 109 -3.37 -0.31 -13.31
N ALA A 110 -4.44 0.10 -12.61
CA ALA A 110 -5.63 0.67 -13.20
C ALA A 110 -5.87 2.08 -12.63
N PHE A 111 -6.00 3.07 -13.50
CA PHE A 111 -6.45 4.42 -13.15
C PHE A 111 -7.95 4.52 -13.42
N GLY A 112 -8.74 4.80 -12.39
CA GLY A 112 -10.19 4.75 -12.46
C GLY A 112 -10.74 3.32 -12.56
N ARG A 113 -12.02 3.20 -12.89
CA ARG A 113 -12.69 1.93 -13.08
C ARG A 113 -12.21 1.26 -14.36
N ALA A 114 -11.70 0.04 -14.24
CA ALA A 114 -11.22 -0.73 -15.38
C ALA A 114 -11.21 -2.22 -15.09
N LYS A 115 -11.51 -3.04 -16.10
CA LYS A 115 -11.30 -4.49 -16.07
C LYS A 115 -10.01 -4.79 -16.83
N LEU A 116 -8.97 -5.21 -16.11
CA LEU A 116 -7.64 -5.46 -16.68
C LEU A 116 -7.52 -6.88 -17.24
N LEU A 117 -8.15 -7.85 -16.58
CA LEU A 117 -8.05 -9.25 -16.94
C LEU A 117 -9.34 -10.01 -16.60
N LYS A 118 -9.73 -10.93 -17.47
CA LYS A 118 -10.76 -11.93 -17.20
C LYS A 118 -10.29 -13.30 -17.71
N ILE A 119 -10.19 -14.28 -16.82
CA ILE A 119 -9.79 -15.65 -17.15
C ILE A 119 -10.69 -16.62 -16.38
N GLY A 120 -11.54 -17.34 -17.11
CA GLY A 120 -12.60 -18.13 -16.49
C GLY A 120 -13.45 -17.25 -15.57
N ASP A 121 -13.53 -17.65 -14.30
CA ASP A 121 -14.26 -16.93 -13.25
C ASP A 121 -13.41 -15.88 -12.51
N PHE A 122 -12.10 -15.81 -12.78
CA PHE A 122 -11.23 -14.81 -12.17
C PHE A 122 -11.29 -13.50 -12.96
N GLU A 123 -11.54 -12.41 -12.24
CA GLU A 123 -11.49 -11.05 -12.79
C GLU A 123 -10.54 -10.19 -11.97
N GLN A 124 -9.63 -9.49 -12.66
CA GLN A 124 -8.81 -8.45 -12.07
C GLN A 124 -9.37 -7.10 -12.52
N GLU A 125 -10.05 -6.41 -11.61
CA GLU A 125 -10.74 -5.17 -11.90
C GLU A 125 -10.57 -4.11 -10.79
N SER A 126 -10.51 -2.85 -11.22
CA SER A 126 -10.62 -1.66 -10.37
C SER A 126 -12.07 -1.19 -10.40
N LEU A 127 -12.66 -0.98 -9.22
CA LEU A 127 -14.10 -0.74 -9.08
C LEU A 127 -14.46 0.75 -9.05
N TYR A 128 -13.48 1.64 -8.89
CA TYR A 128 -13.69 3.03 -8.52
C TYR A 128 -13.10 4.00 -9.55
N ASP A 129 -13.93 4.94 -10.01
CA ASP A 129 -13.54 5.94 -11.01
C ASP A 129 -12.55 6.98 -10.46
N ASP A 130 -12.56 7.20 -9.14
CA ASP A 130 -11.79 8.25 -8.46
C ASP A 130 -10.47 7.75 -7.85
N ASP A 131 -10.07 6.51 -8.11
CA ASP A 131 -8.93 5.86 -7.44
C ASP A 131 -7.95 5.21 -8.42
N ILE A 132 -6.82 4.77 -7.88
CA ILE A 132 -5.81 3.99 -8.59
C ILE A 132 -5.68 2.66 -7.86
N CYS A 133 -5.87 1.56 -8.59
CA CYS A 133 -5.71 0.22 -8.05
C CYS A 133 -4.42 -0.41 -8.57
N PHE A 134 -3.59 -0.90 -7.64
CA PHE A 134 -2.37 -1.65 -7.93
C PHE A 134 -2.61 -3.13 -7.61
N PHE A 135 -2.29 -4.01 -8.54
CA PHE A 135 -2.51 -5.45 -8.39
C PHE A 135 -1.21 -6.24 -8.30
N PHE A 136 -1.21 -7.16 -7.33
CA PHE A 136 -0.16 -8.13 -7.05
C PHE A 136 -0.80 -9.50 -6.87
N GLY A 137 -0.57 -10.38 -7.85
CA GLY A 137 -1.32 -11.62 -7.96
C GLY A 137 -2.83 -11.35 -8.06
N SER A 138 -3.61 -11.99 -7.20
CA SER A 138 -5.07 -11.82 -7.11
C SER A 138 -5.53 -10.66 -6.22
N LYS A 139 -4.61 -9.90 -5.62
CA LYS A 139 -4.94 -8.86 -4.63
C LYS A 139 -4.73 -7.47 -5.20
N GLY A 140 -5.73 -6.61 -5.04
CA GLY A 140 -5.68 -5.19 -5.36
C GLY A 140 -5.50 -4.34 -4.10
N ILE A 141 -4.74 -3.24 -4.22
CA ILE A 141 -4.64 -2.20 -3.21
C ILE A 141 -4.91 -0.83 -3.85
N TYR A 142 -5.80 -0.06 -3.25
CA TYR A 142 -6.19 1.26 -3.73
C TYR A 142 -5.34 2.37 -3.10
N LEU A 143 -4.97 3.37 -3.90
CA LEU A 143 -4.19 4.51 -3.44
C LEU A 143 -4.96 5.33 -2.40
N ARG A 144 -6.19 5.75 -2.71
CA ARG A 144 -6.95 6.62 -1.79
C ARG A 144 -7.56 5.82 -0.65
N ARG A 145 -8.29 4.76 -0.98
CA ARG A 145 -9.08 3.97 -0.01
C ARG A 145 -8.22 3.21 0.99
N HIS A 146 -7.03 2.74 0.60
CA HIS A 146 -6.17 1.95 1.48
C HIS A 146 -4.93 2.72 1.91
N ILE A 147 -4.11 3.18 0.96
CA ILE A 147 -2.78 3.74 1.26
C ILE A 147 -2.89 5.10 1.96
N ILE A 148 -3.55 6.07 1.32
CA ILE A 148 -3.69 7.43 1.87
C ILE A 148 -4.50 7.37 3.18
N ARG A 149 -5.61 6.62 3.21
CA ARG A 149 -6.38 6.45 4.45
C ARG A 149 -5.54 5.88 5.60
N ALA A 150 -4.76 4.83 5.35
CA ALA A 150 -3.88 4.25 6.38
C ALA A 150 -2.77 5.20 6.80
N PHE A 151 -2.21 5.96 5.84
CA PHE A 151 -1.22 6.99 6.13
C PHE A 151 -1.78 8.09 7.03
N GLU A 152 -2.94 8.65 6.70
CA GLU A 152 -3.59 9.70 7.52
C GLU A 152 -3.96 9.19 8.91
N GLU A 153 -4.44 7.95 9.04
CA GLU A 153 -4.72 7.35 10.35
C GLU A 153 -3.43 7.14 11.17
N ALA A 154 -2.32 6.75 10.53
CA ALA A 154 -1.02 6.62 11.20
C ALA A 154 -0.48 7.98 11.65
N LYS A 155 -0.55 8.97 10.77
CA LYS A 155 -0.14 10.34 11.05
C LYS A 155 -0.91 10.90 12.26
N GLY A 156 -2.24 10.80 12.26
CA GLY A 156 -3.07 11.25 13.38
C GLY A 156 -2.79 10.54 14.71
N LYS A 157 -2.34 9.27 14.67
CA LYS A 157 -1.97 8.50 15.86
C LYS A 157 -0.54 8.78 16.36
N LEU A 158 0.39 9.09 15.46
CA LEU A 158 1.82 9.19 15.78
C LEU A 158 2.29 10.64 15.99
N GLU A 159 1.80 11.61 15.23
CA GLU A 159 2.22 13.01 15.36
C GLU A 159 2.08 13.58 16.78
N PRO A 160 0.97 13.32 17.52
CA PRO A 160 0.82 13.84 18.88
C PRO A 160 1.89 13.31 19.84
N ILE A 161 2.41 12.10 19.58
CA ILE A 161 3.36 11.40 20.45
C ILE A 161 4.81 11.75 20.07
N VAL A 162 5.06 11.93 18.77
CA VAL A 162 6.37 12.31 18.22
C VAL A 162 6.71 13.76 18.53
N ASN A 163 5.73 14.67 18.54
CA ASN A 163 5.95 16.09 18.82
C ASN A 163 5.92 16.45 20.31
N CYS A 164 5.76 15.46 21.19
CA CYS A 164 5.99 15.59 22.64
C CYS A 164 7.48 15.47 23.00
#